data_AF-A0A315DA99-F1
#
_entry.id   AF-A0A315DA99-F1
#
_cell.length_a   1.000
_cell.length_b   1.000
_cell.length_c   1.000
_cell.angle_alpha   90.00
_cell.angle_beta   90.00
_cell.angle_gamma   90.00
#
_symmetry.space_group_name_H-M   'P 1'
#
loop_
_entity.id
_entity.type
_entity.pdbx_description
1 polymer ?
#
loop_
_entity_poly.entity_id
_entity_poly.type
_entity_poly.pdbx_seq_one_letter_code
_entity_poly.pdbx_strand_id
1 'polypeptide(L)'
;MIKKAFIASKFSFKVAAIPNRTDLGIKTGEKFYGLEDGGDIFGYQLDNRYVFEIDKIKTRHFFNQLLHKHIEATTPELTSKLLGKKRTENFINLFLTNKALGELLIASAGIPRDFINLFIHSYEQFKDSNAKHISVKNIRLATSGWYETDKKKQVDDNPTEKALLQAIVQEIVVNKNSSHFMIGEQYSTNPHIQSLIDFRVLHLRKKGYSHKDLAKETFNVYSIDYGCYNHLNITRTNLDNDFLANIAVHEDIRDIRRIYLNDSFMQKFQLNIGEAFYCPLCKKAVDINHPAYVKQKICNHCYEKI
;
A
#
# COMPACT_ATOMS: atom_id res chain seq x y z
N MET A 1 -28.60 -0.95 -2.53
CA MET A 1 -30.02 -1.38 -2.61
C MET A 1 -30.28 -2.25 -3.82
N ILE A 2 -29.91 -1.83 -5.04
CA ILE A 2 -30.16 -2.59 -6.29
C ILE A 2 -29.65 -4.05 -6.27
N LYS A 3 -28.46 -4.33 -5.73
CA LYS A 3 -27.96 -5.73 -5.64
C LYS A 3 -28.88 -6.67 -4.84
N LYS A 4 -29.63 -6.16 -3.85
CA LYS A 4 -30.61 -6.97 -3.10
C LYS A 4 -31.82 -7.35 -3.95
N ALA A 5 -32.14 -6.59 -4.99
CA ALA A 5 -33.25 -6.90 -5.88
C ALA A 5 -33.01 -8.18 -6.71
N PHE A 6 -31.75 -8.60 -6.86
CA PHE A 6 -31.35 -9.78 -7.62
C PHE A 6 -31.06 -11.01 -6.74
N ILE A 7 -31.16 -10.88 -5.40
CA ILE A 7 -30.93 -12.00 -4.47
C ILE A 7 -32.26 -12.34 -3.81
N ALA A 8 -32.82 -13.52 -4.12
CA ALA A 8 -34.13 -13.97 -3.64
C ALA A 8 -34.18 -14.33 -2.13
N SER A 9 -33.09 -14.12 -1.39
CA SER A 9 -33.00 -14.44 0.03
C SER A 9 -33.59 -13.34 0.91
N LYS A 10 -34.31 -13.75 1.96
CA LYS A 10 -34.79 -12.84 3.02
C LYS A 10 -33.66 -12.31 3.92
N PHE A 11 -32.49 -12.94 3.87
CA PHE A 11 -31.35 -12.62 4.72
C PHE A 11 -30.16 -12.17 3.89
N SER A 12 -29.47 -11.13 4.37
CA SER A 12 -28.22 -10.64 3.77
C SER A 12 -27.18 -10.46 4.87
N PHE A 13 -26.06 -11.17 4.75
CA PHE A 13 -24.92 -11.02 5.64
C PHE A 13 -23.87 -10.11 5.00
N LYS A 14 -23.19 -9.31 5.82
CA LYS A 14 -21.99 -8.57 5.41
C LYS A 14 -20.84 -9.08 6.23
N VAL A 15 -19.84 -9.63 5.55
CA VAL A 15 -18.61 -10.12 6.19
C VAL A 15 -17.51 -9.11 5.91
N ALA A 16 -16.87 -8.62 6.97
CA ALA A 16 -15.61 -7.89 6.86
C ALA A 16 -14.49 -8.93 6.96
N ALA A 17 -13.68 -9.03 5.92
CA ALA A 17 -12.66 -10.07 5.77
C ALA A 17 -11.35 -9.46 5.30
N ILE A 18 -10.23 -10.04 5.74
CA ILE A 18 -8.91 -9.77 5.19
C ILE A 18 -8.63 -10.88 4.17
N PRO A 19 -8.53 -10.59 2.86
CA PRO A 19 -8.52 -11.62 1.82
C PRO A 19 -7.53 -12.77 2.04
N ASN A 20 -6.32 -12.46 2.50
CA ASN A 20 -5.27 -13.48 2.68
C ASN A 20 -5.31 -14.20 4.03
N ARG A 21 -6.19 -13.78 4.95
CA ARG A 21 -6.32 -14.34 6.30
C ARG A 21 -7.68 -14.96 6.58
N THR A 22 -8.59 -14.84 5.63
CA THR A 22 -9.97 -15.31 5.78
C THR A 22 -10.15 -16.52 4.90
N ASP A 23 -10.33 -17.66 5.53
CA ASP A 23 -10.77 -18.86 4.85
C ASP A 23 -12.30 -18.96 4.95
N LEU A 24 -12.97 -19.01 3.80
CA LEU A 24 -14.43 -19.14 3.69
C LEU A 24 -14.83 -20.45 3.03
N GLY A 25 -13.88 -21.37 2.80
CA GLY A 25 -14.18 -22.68 2.26
C GLY A 25 -12.98 -23.60 2.15
N ILE A 26 -13.25 -24.89 2.29
CA ILE A 26 -12.25 -25.94 2.28
C ILE A 26 -12.30 -26.63 0.92
N LYS A 27 -11.14 -26.73 0.25
CA LYS A 27 -11.00 -27.55 -0.96
C LYS A 27 -10.57 -28.97 -0.60
N THR A 28 -11.37 -29.97 -0.95
CA THR A 28 -11.05 -31.39 -0.76
C THR A 28 -11.00 -32.09 -2.11
N GLY A 29 -9.80 -32.45 -2.57
CA GLY A 29 -9.60 -33.02 -3.90
C GLY A 29 -10.09 -32.09 -5.01
N GLU A 30 -11.06 -32.53 -5.80
CA GLU A 30 -11.66 -31.75 -6.89
C GLU A 30 -12.84 -30.86 -6.46
N LYS A 31 -13.35 -31.02 -5.23
CA LYS A 31 -14.53 -30.29 -4.76
C LYS A 31 -14.15 -29.16 -3.79
N PHE A 32 -14.80 -28.02 -3.95
CA PHE A 32 -14.74 -26.90 -3.01
C PHE A 32 -16.02 -26.89 -2.17
N TYR A 33 -15.86 -26.75 -0.85
CA TYR A 33 -16.95 -26.62 0.10
C TYR A 33 -16.83 -25.29 0.83
N GLY A 34 -17.68 -24.33 0.52
CA GLY A 34 -17.69 -23.02 1.16
C GLY A 34 -18.28 -21.96 0.26
N LEU A 35 -17.90 -20.71 0.50
CA LEU A 35 -18.35 -19.56 -0.27
C LEU A 35 -17.29 -19.14 -1.29
N GLU A 36 -17.62 -19.18 -2.58
CA GLU A 36 -16.72 -18.75 -3.65
C GLU A 36 -16.84 -17.24 -3.92
N ASP A 37 -15.70 -16.57 -4.11
CA ASP A 37 -15.68 -15.17 -4.55
C ASP A 37 -16.17 -15.08 -6.00
N GLY A 38 -17.08 -14.14 -6.26
CA GLY A 38 -17.74 -13.97 -7.56
C GLY A 38 -18.92 -14.93 -7.82
N GLY A 39 -18.97 -16.08 -7.14
CA GLY A 39 -20.09 -17.02 -7.18
C GLY A 39 -21.13 -16.73 -6.09
N ASP A 40 -20.72 -16.84 -4.83
CA ASP A 40 -21.57 -16.67 -3.65
C ASP A 40 -21.33 -15.32 -2.96
N ILE A 41 -20.08 -14.88 -2.94
CA ILE A 41 -19.66 -13.63 -2.31
C ILE A 41 -19.39 -12.59 -3.38
N PHE A 42 -20.00 -11.42 -3.20
CA PHE A 42 -19.71 -10.26 -4.03
C PHE A 42 -18.91 -9.26 -3.21
N GLY A 43 -17.59 -9.46 -3.19
CA GLY A 43 -16.65 -8.61 -2.47
C GLY A 43 -16.75 -7.14 -2.87
N TYR A 44 -16.55 -6.25 -1.92
CA TYR A 44 -16.33 -4.84 -2.18
C TYR A 44 -15.01 -4.42 -1.53
N GLN A 45 -13.98 -4.17 -2.35
CA GLN A 45 -12.66 -3.77 -1.85
C GLN A 45 -12.73 -2.37 -1.23
N LEU A 46 -12.57 -2.30 0.09
CA LEU A 46 -12.58 -1.03 0.83
C LEU A 46 -11.23 -0.32 0.72
N ASP A 47 -10.13 -1.07 0.69
CA ASP A 47 -8.77 -0.53 0.72
C ASP A 47 -8.48 0.42 -0.44
N ASN A 48 -9.03 0.14 -1.62
CA ASN A 48 -8.85 0.96 -2.81
C ASN A 48 -9.91 2.07 -2.97
N ARG A 49 -10.92 2.14 -2.08
CA ARG A 49 -12.08 3.03 -2.28
C ARG A 49 -11.73 4.52 -2.15
N TYR A 50 -10.79 4.83 -1.26
CA TYR A 50 -10.38 6.19 -0.89
C TYR A 50 -8.87 6.40 -1.09
N VAL A 51 -8.28 5.69 -2.05
CA VAL A 51 -6.90 5.89 -2.46
C VAL A 51 -6.84 7.13 -3.34
N PHE A 52 -6.08 8.12 -2.89
CA PHE A 52 -5.99 9.43 -3.53
C PHE A 52 -5.48 9.32 -4.97
N GLU A 53 -4.54 8.42 -5.21
CA GLU A 53 -3.90 8.15 -6.49
C GLU A 53 -4.84 7.51 -7.52
N ILE A 54 -5.99 6.95 -7.08
CA ILE A 54 -7.01 6.34 -7.94
C ILE A 54 -8.11 7.34 -8.26
N ASP A 55 -8.65 8.02 -7.24
CA ASP A 55 -9.75 8.98 -7.37
C ASP A 55 -9.58 10.15 -6.41
N LYS A 56 -8.85 11.17 -6.86
CA LYS A 56 -8.52 12.37 -6.09
C LYS A 56 -9.78 13.11 -5.60
N ILE A 57 -10.77 13.25 -6.47
CA ILE A 57 -11.97 14.06 -6.21
C ILE A 57 -12.79 13.38 -5.12
N LYS A 58 -13.10 12.09 -5.29
CA LYS A 58 -13.89 11.32 -4.33
C LYS A 58 -13.18 11.19 -2.99
N THR A 59 -11.88 10.94 -3.01
CA THR A 59 -11.06 10.81 -1.80
C THR A 59 -11.04 12.11 -1.02
N ARG A 60 -10.71 13.23 -1.67
CA ARG A 60 -10.73 14.56 -1.04
C ARG A 60 -12.11 14.90 -0.48
N HIS A 61 -13.16 14.65 -1.24
CA HIS A 61 -14.52 14.94 -0.80
C HIS A 61 -14.92 14.13 0.45
N PHE A 62 -14.57 12.84 0.47
CA PHE A 62 -14.82 11.97 1.61
C PHE A 62 -14.09 12.46 2.86
N PHE A 63 -12.78 12.72 2.79
CA PHE A 63 -11.99 13.14 3.95
C PHE A 63 -12.34 14.57 4.41
N ASN A 64 -12.71 15.46 3.49
CA ASN A 64 -13.25 16.77 3.84
C ASN A 64 -14.55 16.63 4.65
N GLN A 65 -15.49 15.78 4.21
CA GLN A 65 -16.71 15.51 4.96
C GLN A 65 -16.43 14.83 6.31
N LEU A 66 -15.49 13.88 6.35
CA LEU A 66 -15.11 13.18 7.57
C LEU A 66 -14.63 14.17 8.63
N LEU A 67 -13.67 15.03 8.27
CA LEU A 67 -13.12 16.03 9.18
C LEU A 67 -14.19 17.03 9.62
N HIS A 68 -15.00 17.53 8.68
CA HIS A 68 -16.10 18.45 8.98
C HIS A 68 -17.06 17.87 10.01
N LYS A 69 -17.57 16.66 9.76
CA LYS A 69 -18.52 15.98 10.65
C LYS A 69 -17.91 15.69 12.03
N HIS A 70 -16.63 15.37 12.09
CA HIS A 70 -15.96 15.08 13.36
C HIS A 70 -15.86 16.34 14.25
N ILE A 71 -15.48 17.48 13.67
CA ILE A 71 -15.41 18.75 14.40
C ILE A 71 -16.82 19.26 14.72
N GLU A 72 -17.76 19.18 13.78
CA GLU A 72 -19.17 19.56 14.00
C GLU A 72 -19.83 18.77 15.12
N ALA A 73 -19.60 17.46 15.19
CA ALA A 73 -20.17 16.62 16.25
C ALA A 73 -19.58 16.92 17.64
N THR A 74 -18.33 17.40 17.70
CA THR A 74 -17.60 17.62 18.97
C THR A 74 -17.72 19.07 19.45
N THR A 75 -17.66 20.04 18.52
CA THR A 75 -17.68 21.47 18.82
C THR A 75 -18.42 22.25 17.72
N PRO A 76 -19.77 22.21 17.70
CA PRO A 76 -20.57 22.87 16.67
C PRO A 76 -20.29 24.38 16.52
N GLU A 77 -20.05 25.07 17.63
CA GLU A 77 -19.74 26.51 17.66
C GLU A 77 -18.41 26.84 16.98
N LEU A 78 -17.41 25.95 17.10
CA LEU A 78 -16.13 26.13 16.42
C LEU A 78 -16.32 25.96 14.91
N THR A 79 -17.08 24.95 14.49
CA THR A 79 -17.39 24.72 13.08
C THR A 79 -18.09 25.93 12.46
N SER A 80 -19.09 26.51 13.14
CA SER A 80 -19.79 27.71 12.64
C SER A 80 -18.85 28.93 12.55
N LYS A 81 -17.96 29.12 13.53
CA LYS A 81 -16.95 30.19 13.53
C LYS A 81 -15.91 30.02 12.42
N LEU A 82 -15.43 28.79 12.19
CA LEU A 82 -14.42 28.48 11.17
C LEU A 82 -14.97 28.58 9.75
N LEU A 83 -16.19 28.10 9.52
CA LEU A 83 -16.84 28.19 8.21
C LEU A 83 -17.29 29.60 7.90
N GLY A 84 -17.88 30.33 8.85
CA GLY A 84 -18.55 31.59 8.57
C GLY A 84 -19.55 31.43 7.43
N LYS A 85 -19.31 32.10 6.29
CA LYS A 85 -20.10 31.97 5.03
C LYS A 85 -19.49 31.01 3.99
N LYS A 86 -18.38 30.34 4.30
CA LYS A 86 -17.66 29.46 3.35
C LYS A 86 -18.41 28.15 3.13
N ARG A 87 -18.25 27.58 1.93
CA ARG A 87 -18.82 26.27 1.58
C ARG A 87 -18.09 25.15 2.34
N THR A 88 -18.87 24.19 2.82
CA THR A 88 -18.38 22.96 3.47
C THR A 88 -17.45 22.14 2.58
N GLU A 89 -17.55 22.29 1.26
CA GLU A 89 -16.73 21.60 0.25
C GLU A 89 -15.21 21.83 0.38
N ASN A 90 -14.79 22.93 1.00
CA ASN A 90 -13.37 23.28 1.18
C ASN A 90 -12.96 23.41 2.66
N PHE A 91 -13.72 22.80 3.57
CA PHE A 91 -13.45 22.86 5.01
C PHE A 91 -12.03 22.40 5.37
N ILE A 92 -11.56 21.32 4.78
CA ILE A 92 -10.21 20.77 5.02
C ILE A 92 -9.09 21.75 4.63
N ASN A 93 -9.35 22.65 3.68
CA ASN A 93 -8.38 23.66 3.24
C ASN A 93 -8.28 24.86 4.18
N LEU A 94 -9.14 24.95 5.20
CA LEU A 94 -8.93 25.90 6.29
C LEU A 94 -7.67 25.56 7.10
N PHE A 95 -7.26 24.28 7.09
CA PHE A 95 -6.12 23.78 7.85
C PHE A 95 -4.90 23.50 6.95
N LEU A 96 -5.12 23.04 5.73
CA LEU A 96 -4.08 22.49 4.85
C LEU A 96 -4.02 23.21 3.50
N THR A 97 -2.80 23.43 3.01
CA THR A 97 -2.59 23.74 1.58
C THR A 97 -2.93 22.53 0.71
N ASN A 98 -3.22 22.72 -0.59
CA ASN A 98 -3.53 21.60 -1.49
C ASN A 98 -2.41 20.56 -1.56
N LYS A 99 -1.14 21.01 -1.55
CA LYS A 99 0.03 20.13 -1.56
C LYS A 99 0.12 19.30 -0.27
N ALA A 100 0.00 19.95 0.90
CA ALA A 100 -0.01 19.27 2.18
C ALA A 100 -1.20 18.29 2.28
N LEU A 101 -2.38 18.68 1.81
CA LEU A 101 -3.54 17.79 1.79
C LEU A 101 -3.29 16.54 0.93
N GLY A 102 -2.75 16.68 -0.29
CA GLY A 102 -2.41 15.54 -1.13
C GLY A 102 -1.49 14.56 -0.43
N GLU A 103 -0.45 15.07 0.22
CA GLU A 103 0.52 14.24 0.95
C GLU A 103 -0.08 13.55 2.18
N LEU A 104 -0.93 14.24 2.95
CA LEU A 104 -1.65 13.65 4.07
C LEU A 104 -2.60 12.53 3.61
N LEU A 105 -3.31 12.73 2.49
CA LEU A 105 -4.21 11.73 1.93
C LEU A 105 -3.45 10.49 1.45
N ILE A 106 -2.29 10.66 0.83
CA ILE A 106 -1.43 9.55 0.39
C ILE A 106 -0.83 8.83 1.59
N ALA A 107 -0.30 9.57 2.58
CA ALA A 107 0.27 9.00 3.80
C ALA A 107 -0.76 8.22 4.63
N SER A 108 -2.04 8.63 4.60
CA SER A 108 -3.12 7.88 5.23
C SER A 108 -3.52 6.59 4.49
N ALA A 109 -2.98 6.37 3.28
CA ALA A 109 -3.30 5.23 2.42
C ALA A 109 -4.80 5.02 2.14
N GLY A 110 -5.65 6.05 2.33
CA GLY A 110 -7.10 5.95 2.20
C GLY A 110 -7.82 5.41 3.46
N ILE A 111 -7.12 5.28 4.58
CA ILE A 111 -7.63 4.75 5.84
C ILE A 111 -8.15 5.92 6.72
N PRO A 112 -9.46 5.98 7.03
CA PRO A 112 -10.08 7.08 7.81
C PRO A 112 -9.41 7.36 9.16
N ARG A 113 -9.10 6.31 9.91
CA ARG A 113 -8.46 6.41 11.23
C ARG A 113 -7.06 6.99 11.13
N ASP A 114 -6.27 6.48 10.20
CA ASP A 114 -4.87 6.87 10.06
C ASP A 114 -4.79 8.34 9.57
N PHE A 115 -5.72 8.77 8.71
CA PHE A 115 -5.89 10.19 8.36
C PHE A 115 -6.14 11.07 9.58
N ILE A 116 -7.07 10.71 10.47
CA ILE A 116 -7.39 11.53 11.66
C ILE A 116 -6.18 11.60 12.59
N ASN A 117 -5.51 10.47 12.85
CA ASN A 117 -4.32 10.46 13.70
C ASN A 117 -3.18 11.30 13.09
N LEU A 118 -2.88 11.11 11.81
CA LEU A 118 -1.86 11.92 11.12
C LEU A 118 -2.24 13.40 11.09
N PHE A 119 -3.52 13.74 10.92
CA PHE A 119 -3.98 15.12 10.97
C PHE A 119 -3.74 15.74 12.35
N ILE A 120 -4.10 15.04 13.42
CA ILE A 120 -3.89 15.49 14.80
C ILE A 120 -2.39 15.70 15.05
N HIS A 121 -1.55 14.71 14.74
CA HIS A 121 -0.10 14.85 14.93
C HIS A 121 0.50 15.97 14.07
N SER A 122 0.03 16.15 12.83
CA SER A 122 0.47 17.25 11.97
C SER A 122 0.04 18.61 12.52
N TYR A 123 -1.12 18.69 13.16
CA TYR A 123 -1.61 19.89 13.84
C TYR A 123 -0.77 20.20 15.09
N GLU A 124 -0.42 19.19 15.89
CA GLU A 124 0.45 19.35 17.06
C GLU A 124 1.83 19.90 16.67
N GLN A 125 2.40 19.47 15.54
CA GLN A 125 3.65 20.06 15.00
C GLN A 125 3.46 21.49 14.47
N PHE A 126 2.24 21.83 14.05
CA PHE A 126 1.90 23.11 13.44
C PHE A 126 1.55 24.19 14.47
N LYS A 127 0.89 23.84 15.58
CA LYS A 127 0.22 24.80 16.49
C LYS A 127 1.19 25.83 17.10
N ASP A 128 2.45 25.45 17.29
CA ASP A 128 3.50 26.31 17.85
C ASP A 128 4.24 27.12 16.76
N SER A 129 3.81 27.02 15.50
CA SER A 129 4.38 27.76 14.37
C SER A 129 3.60 29.04 14.07
N ASN A 130 4.30 30.07 13.58
CA ASN A 130 3.66 31.30 13.06
C ASN A 130 3.03 31.14 11.67
N ALA A 131 2.91 29.91 11.15
CA ALA A 131 2.38 29.65 9.82
C ALA A 131 0.84 29.68 9.81
N LYS A 132 0.25 29.95 8.65
CA LYS A 132 -1.22 29.99 8.48
C LYS A 132 -1.86 28.61 8.27
N HIS A 133 -1.09 27.64 7.79
CA HIS A 133 -1.59 26.31 7.43
C HIS A 133 -0.57 25.23 7.82
N ILE A 134 -1.08 24.03 8.08
CA ILE A 134 -0.27 22.82 8.20
C ILE A 134 0.50 22.61 6.89
N SER A 135 1.82 22.54 7.00
CA SER A 135 2.73 22.37 5.87
C SER A 135 3.05 20.90 5.61
N VAL A 136 3.61 20.61 4.43
CA VAL A 136 4.17 19.29 4.10
C VAL A 136 5.17 18.84 5.17
N LYS A 137 6.05 19.74 5.64
CA LYS A 137 7.04 19.43 6.68
C LYS A 137 6.38 18.87 7.95
N ASN A 138 5.26 19.45 8.37
CA ASN A 138 4.54 19.01 9.57
C ASN A 138 3.98 17.58 9.41
N ILE A 139 3.46 17.28 8.22
CA ILE A 139 2.97 15.93 7.89
C ILE A 139 4.10 14.92 7.93
N ARG A 140 5.24 15.24 7.31
CA ARG A 140 6.39 14.34 7.29
C ARG A 140 6.91 14.02 8.69
N LEU A 141 7.02 15.03 9.55
CA LEU A 141 7.39 14.86 10.96
C LEU A 141 6.38 13.98 11.72
N ALA A 142 5.08 14.22 11.51
CA ALA A 142 4.02 13.42 12.12
C ALA A 142 4.08 11.94 11.68
N THR A 143 4.28 11.68 10.39
CA THR A 143 4.35 10.31 9.87
C THR A 143 5.58 9.54 10.35
N SER A 144 6.71 10.23 10.52
CA SER A 144 7.93 9.60 11.08
C SER A 144 7.70 9.09 12.51
N GLY A 145 7.07 9.89 13.39
CA GLY A 145 6.77 9.47 14.76
C GLY A 145 5.74 8.33 14.84
N TRP A 146 4.80 8.28 13.89
CA TRP A 146 3.79 7.22 13.84
C TRP A 146 4.36 5.83 13.48
N TYR A 147 5.42 5.78 12.68
CA TYR A 147 6.06 4.51 12.29
C TYR A 147 6.73 3.77 13.47
N GLU A 148 7.24 4.52 14.45
CA GLU A 148 8.08 3.98 15.53
C GLU A 148 7.32 3.12 16.54
N THR A 149 5.99 3.21 16.59
CA THR A 149 5.21 2.63 17.70
C THR A 149 4.70 1.21 17.44
N ASP A 150 4.27 0.86 16.23
CA ASP A 150 3.68 -0.47 15.94
C ASP A 150 4.35 -1.23 14.77
N LYS A 151 4.54 -0.57 13.61
CA LYS A 151 4.98 -1.25 12.38
C LYS A 151 6.44 -1.69 12.44
N LYS A 152 7.29 -0.86 13.05
CA LYS A 152 8.72 -1.11 13.17
C LYS A 152 9.02 -2.44 13.89
N LYS A 153 8.36 -2.68 15.03
CA LYS A 153 8.53 -3.92 15.80
C LYS A 153 8.16 -5.15 14.96
N GLN A 154 7.02 -5.09 14.27
CA GLN A 154 6.56 -6.19 13.44
C GLN A 154 7.54 -6.53 12.31
N VAL A 155 8.14 -5.53 11.66
CA VAL A 155 9.18 -5.76 10.64
C VAL A 155 10.48 -6.25 11.28
N ASP A 156 10.90 -5.66 12.41
CA ASP A 156 12.15 -6.02 13.09
C ASP A 156 12.15 -7.45 13.61
N ASP A 157 10.98 -7.97 14.02
CA ASP A 157 10.79 -9.36 14.45
C ASP A 157 10.78 -10.37 13.28
N ASN A 158 10.81 -9.91 12.03
CA ASN A 158 10.77 -10.74 10.82
C ASN A 158 11.96 -10.42 9.89
N PRO A 159 13.14 -11.05 10.10
CA PRO A 159 14.38 -10.67 9.42
C PRO A 159 14.34 -10.78 7.89
N THR A 160 13.65 -11.78 7.36
CA THR A 160 13.52 -12.01 5.91
C THR A 160 12.70 -10.90 5.25
N GLU A 161 11.54 -10.59 5.80
CA GLU A 161 10.67 -9.49 5.37
C GLU A 161 11.38 -8.14 5.52
N LYS A 162 12.12 -7.94 6.61
CA LYS A 162 12.94 -6.74 6.79
C LYS A 162 13.99 -6.59 5.69
N ALA A 163 14.70 -7.66 5.35
CA ALA A 163 15.69 -7.64 4.27
C ALA A 163 15.03 -7.35 2.91
N LEU A 164 13.85 -7.93 2.64
CA LEU A 164 13.08 -7.63 1.43
C LEU A 164 12.67 -6.15 1.38
N LEU A 165 12.09 -5.62 2.47
CA LEU A 165 11.67 -4.23 2.55
C LEU A 165 12.85 -3.28 2.35
N GLN A 166 14.00 -3.57 2.96
CA GLN A 166 15.23 -2.79 2.77
C GLN A 166 15.70 -2.80 1.32
N ALA A 167 15.66 -3.96 0.65
CA ALA A 167 16.02 -4.07 -0.75
C ALA A 167 15.04 -3.29 -1.65
N ILE A 168 13.73 -3.38 -1.38
CA ILE A 168 12.70 -2.63 -2.12
C ILE A 168 12.91 -1.12 -1.94
N VAL A 169 13.13 -0.65 -0.70
CA VAL A 169 13.34 0.78 -0.44
C VAL A 169 14.62 1.29 -1.11
N GLN A 170 15.71 0.53 -1.07
CA GLN A 170 16.93 0.87 -1.81
C GLN A 170 16.64 1.00 -3.31
N GLU A 171 15.94 0.04 -3.91
CA GLU A 171 15.71 0.02 -5.35
C GLU A 171 14.67 1.04 -5.83
N ILE A 172 13.63 1.30 -5.04
CA ILE A 172 12.50 2.14 -5.45
C ILE A 172 12.66 3.58 -4.95
N VAL A 173 12.98 3.74 -3.67
CA VAL A 173 13.09 5.07 -3.06
C VAL A 173 14.44 5.68 -3.37
N VAL A 174 15.53 4.96 -3.11
CA VAL A 174 16.87 5.53 -3.23
C VAL A 174 17.31 5.60 -4.70
N ASN A 175 17.16 4.51 -5.45
CA ASN A 175 17.64 4.45 -6.83
C ASN A 175 16.68 5.09 -7.84
N LYS A 176 15.36 4.98 -7.63
CA LYS A 176 14.33 5.47 -8.57
C LYS A 176 13.59 6.71 -8.09
N ASN A 177 13.95 7.24 -6.91
CA ASN A 177 13.33 8.44 -6.30
C ASN A 177 11.80 8.38 -6.25
N SER A 178 11.23 7.22 -5.95
CA SER A 178 9.77 7.00 -5.97
C SER A 178 9.30 6.24 -4.74
N SER A 179 8.03 6.38 -4.40
CA SER A 179 7.36 5.58 -3.35
C SER A 179 6.38 4.54 -3.93
N HIS A 180 6.14 4.59 -5.24
CA HIS A 180 5.22 3.70 -5.96
C HIS A 180 5.97 2.90 -7.00
N PHE A 181 5.58 1.65 -7.19
CA PHE A 181 6.26 0.75 -8.09
C PHE A 181 5.35 -0.40 -8.52
N MET A 182 5.83 -1.18 -9.47
CA MET A 182 5.13 -2.35 -9.98
C MET A 182 5.89 -3.63 -9.67
N ILE A 183 5.14 -4.71 -9.39
CA ILE A 183 5.67 -6.07 -9.29
C ILE A 183 4.89 -6.93 -10.28
N GLY A 184 5.58 -7.82 -11.00
CA GLY A 184 4.93 -8.79 -11.88
C GLY A 184 3.88 -9.61 -11.12
N GLU A 185 2.73 -9.84 -11.74
CA GLU A 185 1.61 -10.54 -11.10
C GLU A 185 1.98 -11.98 -10.69
N GLN A 186 2.97 -12.59 -11.36
CA GLN A 186 3.51 -13.90 -10.98
C GLN A 186 4.06 -13.95 -9.56
N TYR A 187 4.49 -12.82 -8.99
CA TYR A 187 4.98 -12.73 -7.60
C TYR A 187 3.89 -12.32 -6.62
N SER A 188 2.66 -12.10 -7.06
CA SER A 188 1.58 -11.62 -6.20
C SER A 188 1.26 -12.59 -5.07
N THR A 189 1.52 -13.89 -5.23
CA THR A 189 1.30 -14.92 -4.18
C THR A 189 2.55 -15.22 -3.36
N ASN A 190 3.67 -14.51 -3.59
CA ASN A 190 4.89 -14.72 -2.81
C ASN A 190 4.62 -14.41 -1.32
N PRO A 191 4.95 -15.32 -0.40
CA PRO A 191 4.61 -15.17 1.01
C PRO A 191 5.27 -13.94 1.64
N HIS A 192 6.50 -13.60 1.27
CA HIS A 192 7.19 -12.42 1.82
C HIS A 192 6.55 -11.11 1.35
N ILE A 193 6.10 -11.02 0.09
CA ILE A 193 5.32 -9.85 -0.37
C ILE A 193 4.00 -9.75 0.41
N GLN A 194 3.30 -10.88 0.58
CA GLN A 194 2.05 -10.91 1.33
C GLN A 194 2.25 -10.52 2.80
N SER A 195 3.32 -10.98 3.43
CA SER A 195 3.72 -10.56 4.79
C SER A 195 3.94 -9.05 4.86
N LEU A 196 4.62 -8.44 3.90
CA LEU A 196 4.82 -6.98 3.87
C LEU A 196 3.51 -6.19 3.70
N ILE A 197 2.54 -6.73 2.96
CA ILE A 197 1.19 -6.15 2.85
C ILE A 197 0.47 -6.26 4.19
N ASP A 198 0.55 -7.43 4.80
CA ASP A 198 -0.04 -7.75 6.10
C ASP A 198 0.53 -6.89 7.24
N PHE A 199 1.82 -6.58 7.18
CA PHE A 199 2.51 -5.66 8.09
C PHE A 199 2.15 -4.19 7.81
N ARG A 200 1.40 -3.92 6.73
CA ARG A 200 0.98 -2.59 6.28
C ARG A 200 2.15 -1.67 5.96
N VAL A 201 3.25 -2.26 5.49
CA VAL A 201 4.45 -1.56 5.01
C VAL A 201 4.51 -1.51 3.49
N LEU A 202 3.75 -2.36 2.81
CA LEU A 202 3.40 -2.24 1.40
C LEU A 202 1.88 -2.16 1.23
N HIS A 203 1.42 -1.35 0.29
CA HIS A 203 -0.01 -1.22 -0.03
C HIS A 203 -0.25 -1.53 -1.50
N LEU A 204 -1.12 -2.48 -1.79
CA LEU A 204 -1.56 -2.78 -3.16
C LEU A 204 -2.55 -1.70 -3.62
N ARG A 205 -2.20 -0.94 -4.66
CA ARG A 205 -3.04 0.16 -5.20
C ARG A 205 -3.85 -0.23 -6.42
N LYS A 206 -3.32 -1.12 -7.27
CA LYS A 206 -4.04 -1.55 -8.49
C LYS A 206 -3.57 -2.93 -8.93
N LYS A 207 -4.51 -3.79 -9.35
CA LYS A 207 -4.21 -5.08 -9.98
C LYS A 207 -4.28 -5.01 -11.50
N GLY A 208 -3.59 -5.92 -12.19
CA GLY A 208 -3.77 -6.17 -13.63
C GLY A 208 -3.41 -4.98 -14.51
N TYR A 209 -2.32 -4.29 -14.18
CA TYR A 209 -1.81 -3.14 -14.90
C TYR A 209 -0.82 -3.58 -16.00
N SER A 210 -1.10 -3.20 -17.24
CA SER A 210 -0.23 -3.53 -18.37
C SER A 210 0.95 -2.58 -18.46
N HIS A 211 2.16 -3.12 -18.59
CA HIS A 211 3.35 -2.34 -18.87
C HIS A 211 3.31 -1.81 -20.32
N LYS A 212 3.74 -0.57 -20.54
CA LYS A 212 3.68 0.06 -21.87
C LYS A 212 4.61 -0.63 -22.88
N ASP A 213 5.78 -1.02 -22.40
CA ASP A 213 6.89 -1.48 -23.23
C ASP A 213 7.16 -3.00 -23.11
N LEU A 214 6.47 -3.71 -22.21
CA LEU A 214 6.60 -5.16 -22.01
C LEU A 214 5.26 -5.81 -22.37
N ALA A 215 5.12 -6.18 -23.63
CA ALA A 215 3.94 -6.89 -24.09
C ALA A 215 3.91 -8.29 -23.45
N LYS A 216 2.74 -8.71 -22.94
CA LYS A 216 2.40 -10.02 -22.34
C LYS A 216 2.58 -10.20 -20.83
N GLU A 217 3.11 -9.22 -20.11
CA GLU A 217 3.22 -9.30 -18.65
C GLU A 217 2.21 -8.36 -17.96
N THR A 218 1.52 -8.89 -16.96
CA THR A 218 0.62 -8.14 -16.10
C THR A 218 1.34 -7.79 -14.80
N PHE A 219 1.14 -6.56 -14.34
CA PHE A 219 1.76 -6.04 -13.15
C PHE A 219 0.72 -5.61 -12.13
N ASN A 220 1.09 -5.71 -10.86
CA ASN A 220 0.34 -5.11 -9.76
C ASN A 220 1.10 -3.88 -9.27
N VAL A 221 0.37 -2.80 -8.99
CA VAL A 221 0.90 -1.54 -8.49
C VAL A 221 0.90 -1.54 -6.99
N TYR A 222 2.06 -1.26 -6.40
CA TYR A 222 2.25 -1.14 -4.97
C TYR A 222 2.77 0.25 -4.61
N SER A 223 2.55 0.64 -3.36
CA SER A 223 3.23 1.78 -2.75
C SER A 223 3.87 1.34 -1.44
N ILE A 224 5.05 1.88 -1.16
CA ILE A 224 5.70 1.72 0.14
C ILE A 224 4.99 2.63 1.13
N ASP A 225 4.71 2.11 2.31
CA ASP A 225 4.15 2.92 3.39
C ASP A 225 5.08 4.08 3.74
N TYR A 226 4.50 5.27 3.87
CA TYR A 226 5.24 6.52 3.98
C TYR A 226 6.24 6.51 5.14
N GLY A 227 5.91 5.86 6.26
CA GLY A 227 6.79 5.78 7.44
C GLY A 227 8.03 4.90 7.24
N CYS A 228 7.98 3.94 6.32
CA CYS A 228 9.02 2.91 6.21
C CYS A 228 10.35 3.47 5.72
N TYR A 229 10.32 4.26 4.64
CA TYR A 229 11.56 4.79 4.07
C TYR A 229 12.08 6.03 4.78
N ASN A 230 11.36 6.59 5.77
CA ASN A 230 11.91 7.63 6.64
C ASN A 230 12.86 7.06 7.72
N HIS A 231 12.68 5.78 8.09
CA HIS A 231 13.32 5.20 9.27
C HIS A 231 14.22 4.00 8.95
N LEU A 232 14.10 3.39 7.78
CA LEU A 232 15.02 2.33 7.38
C LEU A 232 16.40 2.96 7.15
N ASN A 233 17.35 2.67 8.05
CA ASN A 233 18.77 3.00 7.97
C ASN A 233 19.44 2.27 6.79
N ILE A 234 19.00 2.57 5.56
CA ILE A 234 19.53 1.99 4.34
C ILE A 234 20.63 2.93 3.87
N THR A 235 21.85 2.67 4.36
CA THR A 235 23.18 3.03 3.81
C THR A 235 23.41 4.42 3.18
N ARG A 236 22.56 5.40 3.46
CA ARG A 236 22.90 6.81 3.48
C ARG A 236 22.69 7.25 4.91
N THR A 237 23.73 7.78 5.53
CA THR A 237 23.61 8.63 6.74
C THR A 237 22.34 9.43 6.58
N ASN A 238 21.30 9.08 7.37
CA ASN A 238 19.91 9.56 7.32
C ASN A 238 19.53 10.18 5.97
N LEU A 239 18.71 9.52 5.14
CA LEU A 239 18.10 10.14 3.95
C LEU A 239 17.77 11.60 4.28
N ASP A 240 18.59 12.54 3.80
CA ASP A 240 18.58 13.88 4.37
C ASP A 240 17.15 14.40 4.28
N ASN A 241 16.70 15.20 5.26
CA ASN A 241 15.33 15.72 5.24
C ASN A 241 14.99 16.36 3.89
N ASP A 242 16.00 16.88 3.17
CA ASP A 242 15.89 17.39 1.81
C ASP A 242 15.71 16.29 0.73
N PHE A 243 16.35 15.13 0.84
CA PHE A 243 16.09 13.99 -0.05
C PHE A 243 14.67 13.45 0.15
N LEU A 244 14.29 13.18 1.40
CA LEU A 244 12.93 12.79 1.75
C LEU A 244 11.93 13.86 1.30
N ALA A 245 12.37 15.13 1.29
CA ALA A 245 11.50 16.20 0.86
C ALA A 245 11.16 16.17 -0.63
N ASN A 246 12.03 15.54 -1.43
CA ASN A 246 12.03 15.52 -2.88
C ASN A 246 11.67 14.15 -3.48
N ILE A 247 11.32 13.15 -2.65
CA ILE A 247 10.82 11.87 -3.14
C ILE A 247 9.57 12.12 -3.99
N ALA A 248 9.55 11.55 -5.20
CA ALA A 248 8.39 11.61 -6.05
C ALA A 248 7.28 10.74 -5.44
N VAL A 249 6.29 11.41 -4.87
CA VAL A 249 5.01 10.80 -4.51
C VAL A 249 4.09 11.00 -5.70
N HIS A 250 3.75 9.92 -6.39
CA HIS A 250 2.98 9.99 -7.62
C HIS A 250 1.50 10.10 -7.29
N GLU A 251 0.88 11.22 -7.66
CA GLU A 251 -0.56 11.37 -7.53
C GLU A 251 -1.33 10.65 -8.65
N ASP A 252 -0.64 10.12 -9.67
CA ASP A 252 -1.23 9.37 -10.78
C ASP A 252 -0.43 8.09 -11.07
N ILE A 253 -1.12 6.95 -11.04
CA ILE A 253 -0.55 5.62 -11.32
C ILE A 253 -0.01 5.50 -12.77
N ARG A 254 -0.35 6.44 -13.67
CA ARG A 254 0.24 6.48 -15.01
C ARG A 254 1.71 6.85 -15.00
N ASP A 255 2.17 7.58 -14.00
CA ASP A 255 3.53 8.09 -13.93
C ASP A 255 4.54 7.00 -13.50
N ILE A 256 4.05 5.90 -12.91
CA ILE A 256 4.89 4.81 -12.40
C ILE A 256 5.13 3.69 -13.42
N ARG A 257 4.69 3.86 -14.68
CA ARG A 257 4.71 2.84 -15.74
C ARG A 257 6.08 2.25 -16.07
N ARG A 258 7.16 2.84 -15.57
CA ARG A 258 8.55 2.40 -15.76
C ARG A 258 9.27 2.04 -14.46
N ILE A 259 8.57 2.15 -13.34
CA ILE A 259 9.10 1.91 -12.00
C ILE A 259 8.60 0.54 -11.57
N TYR A 260 9.42 -0.49 -11.80
CA TYR A 260 9.07 -1.87 -11.44
C TYR A 260 10.26 -2.61 -10.85
N LEU A 261 9.97 -3.66 -10.08
CA LEU A 261 10.94 -4.67 -9.67
C LEU A 261 11.01 -5.71 -10.78
N ASN A 262 12.20 -5.88 -11.35
CA ASN A 262 12.43 -6.87 -12.40
C ASN A 262 12.60 -8.28 -11.79
N ASP A 263 12.56 -9.30 -12.64
CA ASP A 263 12.75 -10.69 -12.20
C ASP A 263 14.11 -10.92 -11.51
N SER A 264 15.15 -10.21 -11.96
CA SER A 264 16.49 -10.29 -11.37
C SER A 264 16.50 -9.86 -9.89
N PHE A 265 15.72 -8.84 -9.54
CA PHE A 265 15.55 -8.40 -8.15
C PHE A 265 14.97 -9.53 -7.29
N MET A 266 13.90 -10.17 -7.76
CA MET A 266 13.22 -11.23 -7.02
C MET A 266 14.10 -12.49 -6.92
N GLN A 267 14.76 -12.88 -8.01
CA GLN A 267 15.70 -14.01 -8.02
C GLN A 267 16.88 -13.78 -7.07
N LYS A 268 17.46 -12.57 -7.07
CA LYS A 268 18.55 -12.23 -6.15
C LYS A 268 18.11 -12.31 -4.69
N PHE A 269 16.90 -11.81 -4.39
CA PHE A 269 16.34 -11.93 -3.05
C PHE A 269 16.15 -13.40 -2.64
N GLN A 270 15.52 -14.21 -3.49
CA GLN A 270 15.31 -15.65 -3.23
C GLN A 270 16.63 -16.40 -3.01
N LEU A 271 17.66 -16.12 -3.82
CA LEU A 271 19.00 -16.69 -3.64
C LEU A 271 19.59 -16.33 -2.27
N ASN A 272 19.45 -15.07 -1.84
CA ASN A 272 20.01 -14.61 -0.57
C ASN A 272 19.35 -15.26 0.65
N ILE A 273 18.06 -15.61 0.56
CA ILE A 273 17.31 -16.24 1.65
C ILE A 273 17.33 -17.77 1.59
N GLY A 274 18.04 -18.35 0.60
CA GLY A 274 18.13 -19.80 0.41
C GLY A 274 16.91 -20.44 -0.23
N GLU A 275 15.99 -19.66 -0.77
CA GLU A 275 14.80 -20.14 -1.51
C GLU A 275 15.04 -20.30 -3.02
N ALA A 276 16.26 -20.04 -3.48
CA ALA A 276 16.68 -20.37 -4.82
C ALA A 276 18.13 -20.85 -4.86
N PHE A 277 18.49 -21.55 -5.92
CA PHE A 277 19.86 -21.95 -6.22
C PHE A 277 20.13 -21.88 -7.72
N TYR A 278 21.39 -21.81 -8.15
CA TYR A 278 21.72 -21.78 -9.57
C TYR A 278 21.55 -23.15 -10.21
N CYS A 279 20.75 -23.23 -11.28
CA CYS A 279 20.64 -24.43 -12.10
C CYS A 279 22.03 -24.85 -12.62
N PRO A 280 22.44 -26.12 -12.47
CA PRO A 280 23.75 -26.56 -12.94
C PRO A 280 23.88 -26.48 -14.47
N LEU A 281 22.76 -26.57 -15.20
CA LEU A 281 22.71 -26.60 -16.66
C LEU A 281 22.59 -25.19 -17.26
N CYS A 282 21.51 -24.47 -16.95
CA CYS A 282 21.25 -23.15 -17.56
C CYS A 282 21.78 -21.96 -16.76
N LYS A 283 22.34 -22.18 -15.57
CA LYS A 283 22.89 -21.15 -14.68
C LYS A 283 21.90 -20.07 -14.24
N LYS A 284 20.60 -20.25 -14.46
CA LYS A 284 19.54 -19.37 -13.94
C LYS A 284 19.11 -19.81 -12.53
N ALA A 285 18.61 -18.87 -11.73
CA ALA A 285 18.14 -19.14 -10.38
C ALA A 285 16.86 -19.98 -10.42
N VAL A 286 16.89 -21.14 -9.77
CA VAL A 286 15.76 -22.06 -9.64
C VAL A 286 15.08 -21.79 -8.33
N ASP A 287 13.82 -21.37 -8.40
CA ASP A 287 12.96 -21.18 -7.23
C ASP A 287 12.50 -22.54 -6.70
N ILE A 288 12.86 -22.85 -5.45
CA ILE A 288 12.53 -24.14 -4.82
C ILE A 288 11.04 -24.26 -4.45
N ASN A 289 10.33 -23.15 -4.37
CA ASN A 289 8.91 -23.08 -4.10
C ASN A 289 8.07 -23.12 -5.39
N HIS A 290 8.71 -23.02 -6.55
CA HIS A 290 8.01 -23.10 -7.84
C HIS A 290 7.39 -24.49 -8.04
N PRO A 291 6.12 -24.60 -8.52
CA PRO A 291 5.44 -25.88 -8.68
C PRO A 291 6.20 -26.93 -9.51
N ALA A 292 6.96 -26.48 -10.52
CA ALA A 292 7.81 -27.37 -11.33
C ALA A 292 8.90 -28.07 -10.49
N TYR A 293 9.55 -27.33 -9.58
CA TYR A 293 10.55 -27.90 -8.69
C TYR A 293 9.90 -28.75 -7.59
N VAL A 294 8.84 -28.23 -6.95
CA VAL A 294 8.14 -28.94 -5.86
C VAL A 294 7.59 -30.28 -6.33
N LYS A 295 6.97 -30.34 -7.52
CA LYS A 295 6.31 -31.56 -8.02
C LYS A 295 7.24 -32.52 -8.73
N GLN A 296 8.24 -32.02 -9.46
CA GLN A 296 9.02 -32.84 -10.39
C GLN A 296 10.53 -32.69 -10.27
N LYS A 297 11.02 -31.79 -9.40
CA LYS A 297 12.45 -31.44 -9.28
C LYS A 297 13.03 -31.01 -10.63
N ILE A 298 12.29 -30.12 -11.31
CA ILE A 298 12.66 -29.60 -12.63
C ILE A 298 12.95 -28.10 -12.54
N CYS A 299 13.93 -27.65 -13.33
CA CYS A 299 14.24 -26.24 -13.53
C CYS A 299 13.05 -25.50 -14.15
N ASN A 300 12.58 -24.44 -13.50
CA ASN A 300 11.53 -23.54 -14.02
C ASN A 300 11.98 -22.66 -15.20
N HIS A 301 13.18 -22.87 -15.75
CA HIS A 301 13.72 -22.11 -16.88
C HIS A 301 14.10 -22.97 -18.08
N CYS A 302 14.86 -24.06 -17.87
CA CYS A 302 15.28 -24.96 -18.96
C CYS A 302 14.49 -26.26 -18.99
N TYR A 303 13.59 -26.49 -18.04
CA TYR A 303 12.75 -27.69 -17.95
C TYR A 303 13.52 -29.02 -17.79
N GLU A 304 14.82 -28.94 -17.49
CA GLU A 304 15.66 -30.09 -17.17
C GLU A 304 15.54 -30.48 -15.69
N LYS A 305 15.73 -31.76 -15.41
CA LYS A 305 15.68 -32.33 -14.05
C LYS A 305 16.93 -31.95 -13.25
N ILE A 306 16.76 -31.68 -11.96
CA ILE A 306 17.81 -31.21 -11.03
C ILE A 306 17.77 -31.96 -9.70
#